data_AF-A0A817VTI6-F1
#
_entry.id   AF-A0A817VTI6-F1
#
_cell.length_a   1.000
_cell.length_b   1.000
_cell.length_c   1.000
_cell.angle_alpha   90.00
_cell.angle_beta   90.00
_cell.angle_gamma   90.00
#
_symmetry.space_group_name_H-M   'P 1'
#
loop_
_entity.id
_entity.type
_entity.pdbx_description
1 polymer ?
#
loop_
_entity_poly.entity_id
_entity_poly.type
_entity_poly.pdbx_seq_one_letter_code
_entity_poly.pdbx_strand_id
1 'polypeptide(L)'
;MATSDNYEYMNENSIHEDLLCPICTDPLEDPVSANECGHTFCHKCIMDTFRDMSTCPTCRRDLTLEDFHPVTIRPFLNQLNQLLVKCKWCSQINIQRGNFKDHSTNCTKVLISCPAAHLKCDWKGQRDKIQTHISECPLVKVQPMIDELNALVKQQAEQIHFLYTILDKTSKSQKKACQEYYKANGVAYCDTCKKKFTFGEHKRRLHFCPDTDFCSDCVKKYFP
;
A
#
# COMPACT_ATOMS: atom_id res chain seq x y z
N MET A 1 -22.29 2.15 -19.19
CA MET A 1 -22.33 3.47 -18.55
C MET A 1 -21.47 3.41 -17.29
N ALA A 2 -20.15 3.46 -17.43
CA ALA A 2 -19.28 3.72 -16.30
C ALA A 2 -19.16 5.24 -16.13
N THR A 3 -20.28 5.88 -15.77
CA THR A 3 -20.20 7.21 -15.18
C THR A 3 -19.36 7.08 -13.93
N SER A 4 -18.29 7.84 -13.78
CA SER A 4 -17.57 7.94 -12.51
C SER A 4 -18.59 8.03 -11.36
N ASP A 5 -18.38 7.31 -10.26
CA ASP A 5 -19.31 7.29 -9.11
C ASP A 5 -19.61 8.70 -8.56
N ASN A 6 -18.82 9.68 -8.99
CA ASN A 6 -18.67 10.99 -8.41
C ASN A 6 -19.26 12.13 -9.27
N TYR A 7 -19.37 11.94 -10.59
CA TYR A 7 -19.82 12.99 -11.52
C TYR A 7 -20.51 12.43 -12.78
N GLU A 8 -21.21 13.32 -13.48
CA GLU A 8 -21.90 13.08 -14.76
C GLU A 8 -21.33 14.03 -15.82
N TYR A 9 -21.13 13.58 -17.05
CA TYR A 9 -20.72 14.47 -18.14
C TYR A 9 -21.91 15.29 -18.62
N MET A 10 -21.73 16.60 -18.81
CA MET A 10 -22.85 17.47 -19.16
C MET A 10 -23.27 17.39 -20.63
N ASN A 11 -22.33 17.08 -21.52
CA ASN A 11 -22.53 17.07 -22.97
C ASN A 11 -22.01 15.76 -23.57
N GLU A 12 -22.49 14.60 -23.09
CA GLU A 12 -22.03 13.26 -23.53
C GLU A 12 -22.05 13.12 -25.06
N ASN A 13 -23.12 13.58 -25.71
CA ASN A 13 -23.29 13.50 -27.16
C ASN A 13 -22.39 14.46 -27.97
N SER A 14 -21.71 15.40 -27.30
CA SER A 14 -20.79 16.36 -27.93
C SER A 14 -19.33 16.03 -27.67
N ILE A 15 -19.05 14.93 -26.96
CA ILE A 15 -17.68 14.44 -26.75
C ILE A 15 -17.21 13.82 -28.06
N HIS A 16 -16.05 14.25 -28.53
CA HIS A 16 -15.45 13.73 -29.75
C HIS A 16 -15.11 12.24 -29.59
N GLU A 17 -15.36 11.43 -30.63
CA GLU A 17 -15.18 9.97 -30.60
C GLU A 17 -13.74 9.55 -30.23
N ASP A 18 -12.73 10.32 -30.66
CA ASP A 18 -11.31 10.10 -30.29
C ASP A 18 -11.02 10.19 -28.79
N LEU A 19 -11.93 10.78 -28.01
CA LEU A 19 -11.81 10.90 -26.56
C LEU A 19 -12.52 9.76 -25.82
N LEU A 20 -13.24 8.90 -26.53
CA LEU A 20 -13.99 7.78 -25.97
C LEU A 20 -13.19 6.49 -26.05
N CYS A 21 -13.31 5.66 -25.01
CA CYS A 21 -12.71 4.34 -25.02
C CYS A 21 -13.54 3.38 -25.89
N PRO A 22 -12.94 2.67 -26.86
CA PRO A 22 -13.67 1.69 -27.67
C PRO A 22 -14.25 0.50 -26.88
N ILE A 23 -13.76 0.26 -25.66
CA ILE A 23 -14.17 -0.88 -24.82
C ILE A 23 -15.37 -0.51 -23.94
N CYS A 24 -15.26 0.56 -23.14
CA CYS A 24 -16.33 0.97 -22.22
C CYS A 24 -17.27 2.04 -22.80
N THR A 25 -16.95 2.64 -23.94
CA THR A 25 -17.69 3.74 -24.60
C THR A 25 -17.79 5.04 -23.81
N ASP A 26 -17.09 5.13 -22.69
CA ASP A 26 -17.00 6.34 -21.86
C ASP A 26 -15.71 7.13 -22.18
N PRO A 27 -15.62 8.44 -21.82
CA PRO A 27 -14.40 9.21 -22.01
C PRO A 27 -13.19 8.58 -21.31
N LEU A 28 -12.05 8.55 -22.01
CA LEU A 28 -10.85 7.82 -21.60
C LEU A 28 -10.36 8.22 -20.21
N GLU A 29 -10.20 7.26 -19.31
CA GLU A 29 -9.59 7.37 -17.98
C GLU A 29 -8.22 6.71 -17.97
N ASP A 30 -7.19 7.45 -17.54
CA ASP A 30 -5.78 7.05 -17.64
C ASP A 30 -5.45 6.42 -19.01
N PRO A 31 -5.55 7.21 -20.11
CA PRO A 31 -5.44 6.69 -21.47
C PRO A 31 -4.09 6.02 -21.71
N VAL A 32 -4.13 4.84 -22.30
CA VAL A 32 -2.96 4.10 -22.79
C VAL A 32 -3.12 3.80 -24.28
N SER A 33 -2.04 3.91 -25.04
CA SER A 33 -2.02 3.60 -26.47
C SER A 33 -1.14 2.38 -26.73
N ALA A 34 -1.53 1.58 -27.72
CA ALA A 34 -0.71 0.50 -28.24
C ALA A 34 0.33 1.06 -29.23
N ASN A 35 1.62 0.78 -29.04
CA ASN A 35 2.71 1.26 -29.89
C ASN A 35 2.52 0.95 -31.37
N GLU A 36 2.17 -0.30 -31.69
CA GLU A 36 2.15 -0.79 -33.07
C GLU A 36 0.97 -0.26 -33.89
N CYS A 37 -0.21 -0.06 -33.28
CA CYS A 37 -1.43 0.31 -34.00
C CYS A 37 -2.05 1.65 -33.60
N GLY A 38 -1.56 2.30 -32.54
CA GLY A 38 -1.98 3.63 -32.10
C GLY A 38 -3.38 3.71 -31.45
N HIS A 39 -4.11 2.60 -31.31
CA HIS A 39 -5.42 2.62 -30.66
C HIS A 39 -5.29 2.89 -29.16
N THR A 40 -6.19 3.74 -28.64
CA THR A 40 -6.16 4.24 -27.26
C THR A 40 -7.33 3.71 -26.45
N PHE A 41 -7.06 3.31 -25.21
CA PHE A 41 -8.03 2.70 -24.29
C PHE A 41 -7.85 3.25 -22.87
N CYS A 42 -8.84 3.07 -21.99
CA CYS A 42 -8.61 3.27 -20.57
C CYS A 42 -7.65 2.19 -20.06
N HIS A 43 -6.69 2.55 -19.18
CA HIS A 43 -5.73 1.60 -18.61
C HIS A 43 -6.44 0.37 -18.03
N LYS A 44 -7.45 0.57 -17.18
CA LYS A 44 -8.20 -0.54 -16.58
C LYS A 44 -8.90 -1.41 -17.63
N CYS A 45 -9.57 -0.80 -18.61
CA CYS A 45 -10.34 -1.53 -19.62
C CYS A 45 -9.45 -2.45 -20.45
N ILE A 46 -8.29 -1.97 -20.89
CA ILE A 46 -7.39 -2.81 -21.67
C ILE A 46 -6.76 -3.89 -20.80
N MET A 47 -6.32 -3.59 -19.58
CA MET A 47 -5.70 -4.58 -18.68
C MET A 47 -6.66 -5.71 -18.29
N ASP A 48 -7.95 -5.40 -18.12
CA ASP A 48 -8.97 -6.41 -17.86
C ASP A 48 -9.24 -7.28 -19.10
N THR A 49 -9.32 -6.67 -20.29
CA THR A 49 -9.59 -7.37 -21.56
C THR A 49 -8.41 -8.23 -22.01
N PHE A 50 -7.19 -7.74 -21.82
CA PHE A 50 -5.96 -8.41 -22.25
C PHE A 50 -5.64 -9.68 -21.46
N ARG A 51 -6.31 -9.87 -20.32
CA ARG A 51 -6.18 -11.09 -19.51
C ARG A 51 -6.64 -12.34 -20.28
N ASP A 52 -7.58 -12.16 -21.21
CA ASP A 52 -8.20 -13.24 -22.00
C ASP A 52 -7.82 -13.21 -23.48
N MET A 53 -7.18 -12.13 -23.97
CA MET A 53 -6.90 -11.91 -25.39
C MET A 53 -5.54 -11.22 -25.61
N SER A 54 -4.73 -11.76 -26.53
CA SER A 54 -3.40 -11.22 -26.91
C SER A 54 -3.45 -10.34 -28.18
N THR A 55 -4.59 -9.70 -28.44
CA THR A 55 -4.78 -8.86 -29.64
C THR A 55 -5.44 -7.53 -29.29
N CYS A 56 -5.26 -6.53 -30.15
CA CYS A 56 -5.92 -5.24 -30.05
C CYS A 56 -7.45 -5.39 -30.20
N PRO A 57 -8.27 -4.91 -29.24
CA PRO A 57 -9.73 -4.99 -29.35
C PRO A 57 -10.33 -4.29 -30.57
N THR A 58 -9.65 -3.27 -31.11
CA THR A 58 -10.15 -2.48 -32.24
C THR A 58 -9.75 -3.07 -33.59
N CYS A 59 -8.49 -3.48 -33.77
CA CYS A 59 -7.96 -3.91 -35.07
C CYS A 59 -7.45 -5.36 -35.12
N ARG A 60 -7.54 -6.11 -34.02
CA ARG A 60 -7.13 -7.51 -33.88
C ARG A 60 -5.65 -7.80 -34.18
N ARG A 61 -4.78 -6.77 -34.17
CA ARG A 61 -3.33 -6.96 -34.26
C ARG A 61 -2.81 -7.62 -32.99
N ASP A 62 -1.88 -8.57 -33.14
CA ASP A 62 -1.19 -9.20 -32.01
C ASP A 62 -0.41 -8.15 -31.22
N LEU A 63 -0.56 -8.19 -29.90
CA LEU A 63 0.08 -7.28 -28.96
C LEU A 63 0.47 -8.04 -27.69
N THR A 64 1.33 -7.45 -26.90
CA THR A 64 1.70 -7.86 -25.55
C THR A 64 1.40 -6.74 -24.55
N LEU A 65 1.41 -7.04 -23.26
CA LEU A 65 1.21 -6.02 -22.23
C LEU A 65 2.28 -4.93 -22.24
N GLU A 66 3.49 -5.24 -22.74
CA GLU A 66 4.60 -4.31 -22.87
C GLU A 66 4.41 -3.30 -24.01
N ASP A 67 3.48 -3.57 -24.94
CA ASP A 67 3.20 -2.69 -26.08
C ASP A 67 2.28 -1.52 -25.72
N PHE A 68 1.74 -1.48 -24.50
CA PHE A 68 0.87 -0.40 -24.03
C PHE A 68 1.66 0.61 -23.20
N HIS A 69 1.53 1.88 -23.58
CA HIS A 69 2.15 2.98 -22.85
C HIS A 69 1.13 4.07 -22.51
N PRO A 70 1.30 4.79 -21.38
CA PRO A 70 0.50 5.95 -21.08
C PRO A 70 0.59 7.01 -22.19
N VAL A 71 -0.54 7.62 -22.51
CA VAL A 71 -0.58 8.79 -23.40
C VAL A 71 -0.06 10.00 -22.64
N THR A 72 1.01 10.61 -23.15
CA THR A 72 1.65 11.80 -22.56
C THR A 72 1.46 13.07 -23.40
N ILE A 73 0.72 12.96 -24.51
CA ILE A 73 0.47 14.05 -25.46
C ILE A 73 -0.43 15.10 -24.79
N ARG A 74 0.17 16.22 -24.36
CA ARG A 74 -0.52 17.26 -23.58
C ARG A 74 -1.78 17.84 -24.27
N PRO A 75 -1.77 18.17 -25.58
CA PRO A 75 -2.97 18.67 -26.24
C PRO A 75 -4.17 17.72 -26.12
N PHE A 76 -3.94 16.43 -26.34
CA PHE A 76 -4.95 15.38 -26.21
C PHE A 76 -5.48 15.28 -24.76
N LEU A 77 -4.58 15.22 -23.79
CA LEU A 77 -4.94 15.19 -22.36
C LEU A 77 -5.71 16.45 -21.94
N ASN A 78 -5.36 17.61 -22.49
CA ASN A 78 -6.05 18.86 -22.22
C ASN A 78 -7.48 18.84 -22.75
N GLN A 79 -7.71 18.27 -23.95
CA GLN A 79 -9.07 18.09 -24.48
C GLN A 79 -9.92 17.20 -23.56
N LEU A 80 -9.37 16.09 -23.06
CA LEU A 80 -10.04 15.26 -22.06
C LEU A 80 -10.34 16.03 -20.76
N ASN A 81 -9.36 16.78 -20.26
CA ASN A 81 -9.49 17.51 -18.99
C ASN A 81 -10.46 18.69 -19.04
N GLN A 82 -10.68 19.27 -20.22
CA GLN A 82 -11.62 20.39 -20.42
C GLN A 82 -13.08 19.98 -20.50
N LEU A 83 -13.37 18.67 -20.62
CA LEU A 83 -14.74 18.17 -20.59
C LEU A 83 -15.46 18.62 -19.32
N LEU A 84 -16.69 19.12 -19.47
CA LEU A 84 -17.47 19.65 -18.37
C LEU A 84 -18.29 18.55 -17.69
N VAL A 85 -18.21 18.53 -16.37
CA VAL A 85 -18.91 17.58 -15.52
C VAL A 85 -19.78 18.27 -14.50
N LYS A 86 -20.83 17.57 -14.09
CA LYS A 86 -21.72 17.89 -12.99
C LYS A 86 -21.41 16.97 -11.82
N CYS A 87 -21.20 17.56 -10.65
CA CYS A 87 -21.02 16.81 -9.41
C CYS A 87 -22.32 16.10 -9.00
N LYS A 88 -22.28 14.79 -8.78
CA LYS A 88 -23.46 14.00 -8.36
C LYS A 88 -23.95 14.35 -6.95
N TRP A 89 -23.07 14.88 -6.09
CA TRP A 89 -23.40 15.15 -4.70
C TRP A 89 -23.90 16.56 -4.44
N CYS A 90 -23.21 17.58 -4.96
CA CYS A 90 -23.61 18.97 -4.74
C CYS A 90 -24.35 19.61 -5.92
N SER A 91 -24.46 18.91 -7.05
CA SER A 91 -25.07 19.41 -8.29
C SER A 91 -24.37 20.63 -8.89
N GLN A 92 -23.16 20.97 -8.46
CA GLN A 92 -22.34 21.98 -9.13
C GLN A 92 -22.00 21.51 -10.55
N ILE A 93 -22.26 22.38 -11.52
CA ILE A 93 -22.08 22.15 -12.95
C ILE A 93 -20.85 22.90 -13.48
N ASN A 94 -20.50 22.66 -14.75
CA ASN A 94 -19.41 23.32 -15.45
C ASN A 94 -18.04 23.18 -14.77
N ILE A 95 -17.83 22.07 -14.06
CA ILE A 95 -16.53 21.73 -13.49
C ILE A 95 -15.73 21.07 -14.61
N GLN A 96 -14.53 21.56 -14.90
CA GLN A 96 -13.62 20.86 -15.80
C GLN A 96 -13.25 19.51 -15.17
N ARG A 97 -13.33 18.42 -15.93
CA ARG A 97 -12.98 17.07 -15.49
C ARG A 97 -11.62 17.04 -14.79
N GLY A 98 -10.62 17.72 -15.35
CA GLY A 98 -9.27 17.80 -14.77
C GLY A 98 -9.23 18.43 -13.37
N ASN A 99 -10.17 19.34 -13.06
CA ASN A 99 -10.27 20.06 -11.79
C ASN A 99 -11.28 19.40 -10.83
N PHE A 100 -11.91 18.29 -11.22
CA PHE A 100 -12.91 17.64 -10.38
C PHE A 100 -12.32 17.12 -9.07
N LYS A 101 -11.04 16.72 -9.06
CA LYS A 101 -10.34 16.31 -7.84
C LYS A 101 -10.30 17.44 -6.80
N ASP A 102 -10.00 18.66 -7.23
CA ASP A 102 -9.97 19.84 -6.36
C ASP A 102 -11.38 20.25 -5.90
N HIS A 103 -12.38 20.03 -6.74
CA HIS A 103 -13.76 20.17 -6.31
C HIS A 103 -14.14 19.12 -5.24
N SER A 104 -13.79 17.85 -5.44
CA SER A 104 -14.14 16.74 -4.54
C SER A 104 -13.58 16.93 -3.12
N THR A 105 -12.37 17.48 -2.99
CA THR A 105 -11.78 17.80 -1.69
C THR A 105 -12.55 18.89 -0.92
N ASN A 106 -13.22 19.79 -1.64
CA ASN A 106 -13.97 20.92 -1.09
C ASN A 106 -15.49 20.76 -1.13
N CYS A 107 -16.01 19.71 -1.77
CA CYS A 107 -17.44 19.48 -1.94
C CYS A 107 -18.11 19.25 -0.58
N THR A 108 -19.06 20.11 -0.21
CA THR A 108 -19.74 20.07 1.10
C THR A 108 -20.76 18.94 1.21
N LYS A 109 -21.31 18.48 0.09
CA LYS A 109 -22.36 17.45 0.04
C LYS A 109 -21.83 16.05 -0.27
N VAL A 110 -20.53 15.91 -0.55
CA VAL A 110 -19.91 14.60 -0.80
C VAL A 110 -20.06 13.70 0.43
N LEU A 111 -20.34 12.43 0.18
CA LEU A 111 -20.41 11.42 1.23
C LEU A 111 -19.00 11.08 1.70
N ILE A 112 -18.73 11.31 2.98
CA ILE A 112 -17.47 10.95 3.63
C ILE A 112 -17.72 9.99 4.79
N SER A 113 -16.73 9.18 5.10
CA SER A 113 -16.71 8.33 6.28
C SER A 113 -16.15 9.10 7.48
N CYS A 114 -16.50 8.67 8.68
CA CYS A 114 -15.91 9.19 9.91
C CYS A 114 -14.36 9.00 9.94
N PRO A 115 -13.57 9.96 10.46
CA PRO A 115 -12.13 9.78 10.67
C PRO A 115 -11.75 8.52 11.48
N ALA A 116 -12.62 8.13 12.41
CA ALA A 116 -12.48 6.92 13.22
C ALA A 116 -13.01 5.64 12.51
N ALA A 117 -13.17 5.64 11.19
CA ALA A 117 -13.57 4.44 10.44
C ALA A 117 -12.57 3.28 10.59
N HIS A 118 -11.29 3.58 10.82
CA HIS A 118 -10.26 2.57 11.13
C HIS A 118 -10.53 1.87 12.48
N LEU A 119 -11.17 2.56 13.43
CA LEU A 119 -11.69 2.01 14.68
C LEU A 119 -13.10 1.43 14.53
N LYS A 120 -13.51 1.14 13.28
CA LYS A 120 -14.81 0.58 12.93
C LYS A 120 -16.01 1.47 13.26
N CYS A 121 -15.84 2.79 13.16
CA CYS A 121 -16.99 3.68 13.07
C CYS A 121 -17.71 3.48 11.72
N ASP A 122 -18.98 3.06 11.76
CA ASP A 122 -19.78 2.81 10.56
C ASP A 122 -20.41 4.07 9.95
N TRP A 123 -20.23 5.23 10.58
CA TRP A 123 -20.87 6.47 10.12
C TRP A 123 -20.34 6.89 8.75
N LYS A 124 -21.30 7.13 7.84
CA LYS A 124 -21.10 7.73 6.52
C LYS A 124 -22.17 8.80 6.33
N GLY A 125 -21.77 9.98 5.91
CA GLY A 125 -22.69 11.10 5.75
C GLY A 125 -22.09 12.23 4.94
N GLN A 126 -22.88 13.27 4.70
CA GLN A 126 -22.42 14.45 3.97
C GLN A 126 -21.34 15.19 4.75
N ARG A 127 -20.36 15.78 4.04
CA ARG A 127 -19.24 16.52 4.67
C ARG A 127 -19.71 17.67 5.56
N ASP A 128 -20.80 18.35 5.24
CA ASP A 128 -21.38 19.40 6.09
C ASP A 128 -21.91 18.88 7.45
N LYS A 129 -22.33 17.62 7.52
CA LYS A 129 -22.82 16.94 8.73
C LYS A 129 -21.73 16.27 9.56
N ILE A 130 -20.47 16.27 9.09
CA ILE A 130 -19.39 15.57 9.80
C ILE A 130 -19.09 16.20 11.15
N GLN A 131 -19.19 17.52 11.29
CA GLN A 131 -18.83 18.21 12.53
C GLN A 131 -19.78 17.83 13.67
N THR A 132 -21.08 17.76 13.38
CA THR A 132 -22.08 17.29 14.35
C THR A 132 -21.84 15.84 14.75
N HIS A 133 -21.42 15.00 13.80
CA HIS A 133 -21.05 13.61 14.12
C HIS A 133 -19.78 13.55 15.00
N ILE A 134 -18.71 14.28 14.63
CA ILE A 134 -17.43 14.27 15.35
C ILE A 134 -17.62 14.68 16.82
N SER A 135 -18.46 15.70 17.11
CA SER A 135 -18.72 16.13 18.49
C SER A 135 -19.39 15.07 19.35
N GLU A 136 -20.11 14.14 18.74
CA GLU A 136 -20.86 13.08 19.42
C GLU A 136 -20.13 11.72 19.37
N CYS A 137 -19.26 11.49 18.38
CA CYS A 137 -18.63 10.22 18.11
C CYS A 137 -17.66 9.80 19.24
N PRO A 138 -17.96 8.72 19.98
CA PRO A 138 -17.09 8.25 21.06
C PRO A 138 -15.72 7.81 20.54
N LEU A 139 -15.68 7.22 19.34
CA LEU A 139 -14.46 6.69 18.73
C LEU A 139 -13.47 7.80 18.35
N VAL A 140 -13.97 8.96 17.91
CA VAL A 140 -13.10 10.12 17.65
C VAL A 140 -12.55 10.69 18.96
N LYS A 141 -13.35 10.69 20.04
CA LYS A 141 -12.91 11.18 21.35
C LYS A 141 -11.79 10.36 21.97
N VAL A 142 -11.79 9.03 21.77
CA VAL A 142 -10.74 8.13 22.29
C VAL A 142 -9.55 7.97 21.33
N GLN A 143 -9.68 8.42 20.08
CA GLN A 143 -8.63 8.32 19.07
C GLN A 143 -7.27 8.88 19.54
N PRO A 144 -7.18 10.05 20.19
CA PRO A 144 -5.89 10.56 20.67
C PRO A 144 -5.17 9.63 21.65
N MET A 145 -5.93 8.94 22.52
CA MET A 145 -5.34 7.99 23.48
C MET A 145 -4.82 6.73 22.77
N ILE A 146 -5.54 6.27 21.74
CA ILE A 146 -5.12 5.13 20.91
C ILE A 146 -3.87 5.49 20.10
N ASP A 147 -3.81 6.71 19.56
CA ASP A 147 -2.65 7.21 18.81
C ASP A 147 -1.40 7.30 19.71
N GLU A 148 -1.55 7.80 20.94
CA GLU A 148 -0.48 7.83 21.94
C GLU A 148 0.00 6.41 22.29
N LEU A 149 -0.93 5.49 22.55
CA LEU A 149 -0.58 4.09 22.83
C LEU A 149 0.17 3.44 21.65
N ASN A 150 -0.29 3.66 20.42
CA ASN A 150 0.37 3.16 19.22
C ASN A 150 1.78 3.75 19.05
N ALA A 151 1.97 5.03 19.37
CA ALA A 151 3.28 5.66 19.35
C ALA A 151 4.24 5.03 20.38
N LEU A 152 3.76 4.75 21.59
CA LEU A 152 4.55 4.05 22.62
C LEU A 152 4.91 2.63 22.20
N VAL A 153 3.96 1.87 21.65
CA VAL A 153 4.21 0.51 21.14
C VAL A 153 5.26 0.54 20.02
N LYS A 154 5.17 1.50 19.11
CA LYS A 154 6.15 1.68 18.04
C LYS A 154 7.55 1.99 18.60
N GLN A 155 7.64 2.90 19.57
CA GLN A 155 8.90 3.24 20.24
C GLN A 155 9.53 2.03 20.93
N GLN A 156 8.72 1.21 21.62
CA GLN A 156 9.19 -0.03 22.24
C GLN A 156 9.72 -1.03 21.20
N ALA A 157 9.04 -1.19 20.06
CA ALA A 157 9.50 -2.06 18.98
C ALA A 157 10.84 -1.61 18.40
N GLU A 158 11.05 -0.29 18.23
CA GLU A 158 12.32 0.29 17.77
C GLU A 158 13.46 0.05 18.79
N GLN A 159 13.19 0.23 20.09
CA GLN A 159 14.15 -0.07 21.15
C GLN A 159 14.53 -1.56 21.18
N ILE A 160 13.55 -2.47 21.06
CA ILE A 160 13.78 -3.91 21.00
C ILE A 160 14.65 -4.26 19.78
N HIS A 161 14.33 -3.73 18.61
CA HIS A 161 15.11 -3.94 17.39
C HIS A 161 16.56 -3.45 17.54
N PHE A 162 16.77 -2.29 18.19
CA PHE A 162 18.10 -1.77 18.47
C PHE A 162 18.89 -2.69 19.41
N LEU A 163 18.28 -3.18 20.50
CA LEU A 163 18.91 -4.12 21.42
C LEU A 163 19.29 -5.43 20.72
N TYR A 164 18.40 -5.99 19.89
CA TYR A 164 18.72 -7.16 19.07
C TYR A 164 19.92 -6.92 18.14
N THR A 165 19.99 -5.73 17.53
CA THR A 165 21.12 -5.36 16.67
C THR A 165 22.43 -5.26 17.45
N ILE A 166 22.42 -4.72 18.66
CA ILE A 166 23.59 -4.70 19.55
C ILE A 166 24.01 -6.13 19.89
N LEU A 167 23.08 -6.97 20.34
CA LEU A 167 23.34 -8.37 20.71
C LEU A 167 23.91 -9.18 19.53
N ASP A 168 23.40 -9.00 18.31
CA ASP A 168 23.93 -9.65 17.12
C ASP A 168 25.36 -9.19 16.79
N LYS A 169 25.66 -7.89 16.93
CA LYS A 169 27.01 -7.37 16.71
C LYS A 169 28.01 -7.81 17.77
N THR A 170 27.63 -7.80 19.05
CA THR A 170 28.50 -8.26 20.16
C THR A 170 28.73 -9.76 20.10
N SER A 171 27.71 -10.57 19.79
CA SER A 171 27.87 -12.02 19.62
C SER A 171 28.75 -12.38 18.41
N LYS A 172 28.72 -11.58 17.34
CA LYS A 172 29.62 -11.74 16.17
C LYS A 172 31.06 -11.36 16.49
N SER A 173 31.29 -10.25 17.21
CA SER A 173 32.64 -9.82 17.58
C SER A 173 33.30 -10.74 18.61
N GLN A 174 32.52 -11.24 19.58
CA GLN A 174 33.01 -12.19 20.58
C GLN A 174 33.28 -13.59 20.01
N LYS A 175 32.63 -13.98 18.89
CA LYS A 175 32.77 -15.31 18.27
C LYS A 175 34.21 -15.79 18.14
N LYS A 176 35.12 -14.91 17.70
CA LYS A 176 36.52 -15.27 17.47
C LYS A 176 37.24 -15.58 18.78
N ALA A 177 37.05 -14.76 19.81
CA ALA A 177 37.62 -14.97 21.14
C ALA A 177 37.08 -16.24 21.82
N CYS A 178 35.77 -16.49 21.73
CA CYS A 178 35.19 -17.70 22.30
C CYS A 178 35.66 -18.97 21.57
N GLN A 179 35.77 -18.92 20.23
CA GLN A 179 36.31 -20.04 19.44
C GLN A 179 37.76 -20.37 19.81
N GLU A 180 38.59 -19.38 20.09
CA GLU A 180 39.98 -19.57 20.55
C GLU A 180 40.04 -20.14 21.97
N TYR A 181 39.19 -19.66 22.89
CA TYR A 181 39.12 -20.17 24.27
C TYR A 181 38.68 -21.64 24.36
N TYR A 182 37.60 -22.03 23.66
CA TYR A 182 37.10 -23.41 23.71
C TYR A 182 38.00 -24.40 22.95
N LYS A 183 38.73 -23.95 21.92
CA LYS A 183 39.81 -24.76 21.32
C LYS A 183 40.89 -25.13 22.32
N ALA A 184 41.16 -24.29 23.32
CA ALA A 184 42.14 -24.54 24.36
C ALA A 184 41.59 -25.37 25.54
N ASN A 185 40.30 -25.21 25.91
CA ASN A 185 39.74 -25.77 27.16
C ASN A 185 38.70 -26.90 27.00
N GLY A 186 38.28 -27.23 25.77
CA GLY A 186 37.70 -28.53 25.40
C GLY A 186 36.25 -28.87 25.80
N VAL A 187 35.60 -28.15 26.73
CA VAL A 187 34.22 -28.47 27.19
C VAL A 187 33.46 -27.24 27.68
N ALA A 188 32.15 -27.13 27.36
CA ALA A 188 31.20 -26.16 27.93
C ALA A 188 29.94 -26.83 28.52
N TYR A 189 29.22 -26.17 29.44
CA TYR A 189 28.00 -26.69 30.09
C TYR A 189 26.88 -25.67 30.10
N CYS A 190 25.69 -26.01 29.58
CA CYS A 190 24.56 -25.06 29.57
C CYS A 190 24.14 -24.60 30.98
N ASP A 191 24.13 -23.31 31.28
CA ASP A 191 23.69 -22.71 32.53
C ASP A 191 22.25 -23.05 32.91
N THR A 192 21.38 -23.29 31.93
CA THR A 192 19.96 -23.61 32.18
C THR A 192 19.73 -25.10 32.41
N CYS A 193 20.26 -25.98 31.55
CA CYS A 193 19.97 -27.42 31.61
C CYS A 193 21.15 -28.26 32.11
N LYS A 194 22.28 -27.63 32.40
CA LYS A 194 23.56 -28.21 32.88
C LYS A 194 24.13 -29.31 32.00
N LYS A 195 23.63 -29.47 30.77
CA LYS A 195 24.14 -30.46 29.80
C LYS A 195 25.46 -29.99 29.18
N LYS A 196 26.39 -30.94 29.09
CA LYS A 196 27.70 -30.79 28.43
C LYS A 196 27.51 -30.73 26.90
N PHE A 197 28.25 -29.87 26.21
CA PHE A 197 28.32 -29.87 24.75
C PHE A 197 29.75 -29.61 24.25
N THR A 198 30.08 -30.20 23.09
CA THR A 198 31.38 -30.08 22.42
C THR A 198 31.27 -29.23 21.16
N PHE A 199 32.27 -28.40 20.89
CA PHE A 199 32.27 -27.52 19.73
C PHE A 199 32.69 -28.29 18.47
N GLY A 200 31.72 -28.85 17.73
CA GLY A 200 32.01 -29.55 16.47
C GLY A 200 30.86 -30.37 15.87
N GLU A 201 29.93 -30.89 16.68
CA GLU A 201 28.97 -31.89 16.19
C GLU A 201 27.63 -31.31 15.70
N HIS A 202 27.32 -30.05 16.01
CA HIS A 202 26.06 -29.44 15.60
C HIS A 202 26.28 -28.18 14.77
N LYS A 203 26.08 -28.32 13.45
CA LYS A 203 26.06 -27.23 12.43
C LYS A 203 25.00 -26.14 12.67
N ARG A 204 24.31 -26.12 13.81
CA ARG A 204 23.27 -25.14 14.09
C ARG A 204 23.82 -24.04 14.98
N ARG A 205 24.06 -22.89 14.32
CA ARG A 205 24.44 -21.59 14.90
C ARG A 205 23.84 -21.42 16.29
N LEU A 206 24.68 -21.28 17.31
CA LEU A 206 24.49 -20.38 18.45
C LEU A 206 25.88 -20.11 19.03
N HIS A 207 26.23 -18.83 19.04
CA HIS A 207 27.51 -18.27 19.45
C HIS A 207 27.42 -17.92 20.92
N PHE A 208 28.21 -18.46 21.85
CA PHE A 208 28.39 -17.78 23.14
C PHE A 208 29.75 -18.07 23.79
N CYS A 209 30.21 -17.10 24.57
CA CYS A 209 31.53 -16.97 25.20
C CYS A 209 31.58 -17.60 26.60
N PRO A 210 32.77 -17.62 27.26
CA PRO A 210 33.00 -18.26 28.56
C PRO A 210 32.02 -17.88 29.70
N ASP A 211 31.22 -16.83 29.53
CA ASP A 211 30.32 -16.30 30.56
C ASP A 211 28.82 -16.42 30.22
N THR A 212 28.44 -17.13 29.14
CA THR A 212 27.00 -17.34 28.82
C THR A 212 26.78 -18.72 28.18
N ASP A 213 26.45 -19.73 28.97
CA ASP A 213 26.26 -21.07 28.43
C ASP A 213 24.77 -21.39 28.22
N PHE A 214 24.17 -21.08 27.07
CA PHE A 214 22.77 -21.50 26.79
C PHE A 214 22.71 -22.40 25.55
N CYS A 215 22.11 -23.60 25.68
CA CYS A 215 21.98 -24.52 24.54
C CYS A 215 20.83 -24.12 23.59
N SER A 216 20.90 -24.58 22.33
CA SER A 216 19.92 -24.26 21.29
C SER A 216 18.48 -24.61 21.66
N ASP A 217 18.28 -25.72 22.38
CA ASP A 217 16.96 -26.14 22.80
C ASP A 217 16.39 -25.21 23.89
N CYS A 218 17.23 -24.72 24.80
CA CYS A 218 16.83 -23.74 25.81
C CYS A 218 16.48 -22.39 25.18
N VAL A 219 17.28 -21.91 24.22
CA VAL A 219 17.00 -20.64 23.53
C VAL A 219 15.67 -20.71 22.78
N LYS A 220 15.44 -21.78 21.99
CA LYS A 220 14.17 -21.97 21.24
C LYS A 220 12.95 -22.11 22.13
N LYS A 221 13.11 -22.56 23.37
CA LYS A 221 12.00 -22.69 24.33
C LYS A 221 11.50 -21.34 24.82
N TYR A 222 12.38 -20.35 24.98
CA TYR A 222 12.04 -19.02 25.51
C TYR A 222 11.92 -17.94 24.43
N PHE A 223 12.46 -18.20 23.23
CA PHE A 223 12.38 -17.33 22.06
C PHE A 223 11.95 -18.16 20.83
N PRO A 224 10.64 -18.47 20.69
CA PRO A 224 10.11 -19.26 19.58
C PRO A 224 10.17 -18.53 18.23
#